data_AF-A0A534T4D2-F1
#
_entry.id   AF-A0A534T4D2-F1
#
_cell.length_a   1.000
_cell.length_b   1.000
_cell.length_c   1.000
_cell.angle_alpha   90.00
_cell.angle_beta   90.00
_cell.angle_gamma   90.00
#
_symmetry.space_group_name_H-M   'P 1'
#
loop_
_entity.id
_entity.type
_entity.pdbx_description
1 polymer ?
#
loop_
_entity_poly.entity_id
_entity_poly.type
_entity_poly.pdbx_seq_one_letter_code
_entity_poly.pdbx_strand_id
1 'polypeptide(L)'
;MTPTRRVARGLVLLSALVPLGGALARAEEPVGRATATFAGGCFWCMQPPFEKLPGVLSTTVGYAGGQTKNPTYEEVSAGGTGHAESVDIVYDPRMVGYEKLLDVFWHNVDPFAKDAQFCDHGHQYRTAIFYH
;
A
#
# COMPACT_ATOMS: atom_id res chain seq x y z
N MET A 1 -25.38 -60.95 -65.77
CA MET A 1 -25.60 -61.38 -64.37
C MET A 1 -24.36 -61.02 -63.57
N THR A 2 -24.57 -60.57 -62.33
CA THR A 2 -23.59 -60.11 -61.31
C THR A 2 -22.87 -58.77 -61.54
N PRO A 3 -22.57 -58.01 -60.45
CA PRO A 3 -23.22 -56.70 -60.25
C PRO A 3 -22.24 -55.59 -59.79
N THR A 4 -22.81 -54.48 -59.29
CA THR A 4 -22.22 -53.51 -58.33
C THR A 4 -21.11 -52.59 -58.85
N ARG A 5 -20.98 -51.32 -58.45
CA ARG A 5 -21.17 -50.68 -57.14
C ARG A 5 -21.56 -49.21 -57.31
N ARG A 6 -22.44 -48.72 -56.44
CA ARG A 6 -22.68 -47.29 -56.18
C ARG A 6 -21.41 -46.68 -55.56
N VAL A 7 -20.95 -45.55 -56.10
CA VAL A 7 -19.87 -44.77 -55.48
C VAL A 7 -20.50 -43.79 -54.50
N ALA A 8 -20.34 -44.05 -53.20
CA ALA A 8 -20.70 -43.12 -52.14
C ALA A 8 -19.61 -42.04 -52.06
N ARG A 9 -19.98 -40.76 -52.26
CA ARG A 9 -19.11 -39.61 -51.99
C ARG A 9 -18.98 -39.45 -50.47
N GLY A 10 -17.87 -39.92 -49.91
CA GLY A 10 -17.49 -39.68 -48.52
C GLY A 10 -17.07 -38.22 -48.32
N LEU A 11 -17.82 -37.49 -47.49
CA LEU A 11 -17.47 -36.17 -46.99
C LEU A 11 -16.40 -36.33 -45.91
N VAL A 12 -15.15 -35.97 -46.21
CA VAL A 12 -14.08 -35.92 -45.20
C VAL A 12 -14.17 -34.57 -44.49
N LEU A 13 -14.75 -34.57 -43.28
CA LEU A 13 -14.68 -33.46 -42.35
C LEU A 13 -13.33 -33.55 -41.61
N LEU A 14 -12.37 -32.69 -41.98
CA LEU A 14 -11.17 -32.46 -41.17
C LEU A 14 -11.59 -31.72 -39.88
N SER A 15 -11.62 -32.44 -38.77
CA SER A 15 -11.73 -31.83 -37.44
C SER A 15 -10.40 -31.17 -37.08
N ALA A 16 -10.37 -29.83 -37.13
CA ALA A 16 -9.27 -29.05 -36.58
C ALA A 16 -9.29 -29.15 -35.05
N LEU A 17 -8.28 -29.80 -34.48
CA LEU A 17 -8.06 -29.89 -33.04
C LEU A 17 -7.44 -28.58 -32.56
N VAL A 18 -8.26 -27.68 -32.01
CA VAL A 18 -7.78 -26.46 -31.34
C VAL A 18 -7.29 -26.87 -29.96
N PRO A 19 -6.00 -26.67 -29.60
CA PRO A 19 -5.55 -26.97 -28.24
C PRO A 19 -6.16 -25.91 -27.31
N LEU A 20 -7.00 -26.36 -26.37
CA LEU A 20 -7.41 -25.57 -25.22
C LEU A 20 -6.18 -25.34 -24.31
N GLY A 21 -5.36 -24.37 -24.68
CA GLY A 21 -4.36 -23.79 -23.78
C GLY A 21 -5.07 -22.91 -22.76
N GLY A 22 -5.64 -23.52 -21.72
CA GLY A 22 -6.13 -22.80 -20.56
C GLY A 22 -4.96 -22.11 -19.87
N ALA A 23 -4.87 -20.79 -19.99
CA ALA A 23 -4.04 -20.00 -19.11
C ALA A 23 -4.56 -20.21 -17.68
N LEU A 24 -3.85 -21.01 -16.90
CA LEU A 24 -4.08 -21.10 -15.46
C LEU A 24 -3.83 -19.70 -14.90
N ALA A 25 -4.92 -18.99 -14.60
CA ALA A 25 -4.86 -17.79 -13.79
C ALA A 25 -4.16 -18.17 -12.48
N ARG A 26 -2.93 -17.71 -12.33
CA ARG A 26 -2.17 -17.89 -11.10
C ARG A 26 -2.89 -17.05 -10.05
N ALA A 27 -3.51 -17.72 -9.09
CA ALA A 27 -4.07 -17.07 -7.92
C ALA A 27 -2.95 -16.21 -7.31
N GLU A 28 -3.20 -14.90 -7.15
CA GLU A 28 -2.28 -14.04 -6.42
C GLU A 28 -2.23 -14.55 -4.98
N GLU A 29 -1.07 -15.08 -4.57
CA GLU A 29 -0.79 -15.41 -3.19
C GLU A 29 -1.10 -14.19 -2.32
N PRO A 30 -1.80 -14.36 -1.17
CA PRO A 30 -2.20 -13.23 -0.34
C PRO A 30 -0.99 -12.37 -0.04
N VAL A 31 -1.10 -11.09 -0.40
CA VAL A 31 -0.06 -10.11 -0.11
C VAL A 31 0.07 -10.05 1.40
N GLY A 32 1.26 -10.38 1.93
CA GLY A 32 1.54 -10.14 3.33
C GLY A 32 1.27 -8.66 3.58
N ARG A 33 0.44 -8.31 4.57
CA ARG A 33 0.13 -6.91 4.88
C ARG A 33 0.61 -6.60 6.27
N ALA A 34 1.47 -5.61 6.37
CA ALA A 34 1.93 -5.04 7.63
C ALA A 34 1.67 -3.53 7.63
N THR A 35 1.61 -2.96 8.83
CA THR A 35 1.32 -1.53 9.02
C THR A 35 2.43 -0.88 9.83
N ALA A 36 2.81 0.32 9.42
CA ALA A 36 3.69 1.22 10.16
C ALA A 36 3.03 2.58 10.27
N THR A 37 3.07 3.22 11.45
CA THR A 37 2.51 4.56 11.63
C THR A 37 3.56 5.48 12.23
N PHE A 38 3.84 6.59 11.54
CA PHE A 38 4.86 7.56 11.93
C PHE A 38 4.30 8.97 12.01
N ALA A 39 4.83 9.77 12.93
CA ALA A 39 4.63 11.21 13.02
C ALA A 39 5.98 11.92 13.00
N GLY A 40 6.08 13.02 12.27
CA GLY A 40 7.37 13.66 11.99
C GLY A 40 7.25 15.03 11.34
N GLY A 41 6.30 15.84 11.80
CA GLY A 41 6.01 17.15 11.19
C GLY A 41 4.76 17.12 10.33
N CYS A 42 4.63 18.10 9.42
CA CYS A 42 3.48 18.18 8.53
C CYS A 42 3.30 16.88 7.72
N PHE A 43 2.12 16.26 7.84
CA PHE A 43 1.81 15.01 7.15
C PHE A 43 1.85 15.10 5.62
N TRP A 44 1.68 16.29 5.02
CA TRP A 44 1.77 16.51 3.58
C TRP A 44 3.22 16.42 3.09
N CYS A 45 4.18 16.72 3.95
CA CYS A 45 5.61 16.55 3.69
C CYS A 45 6.06 15.11 3.97
N MET A 46 5.48 14.48 5.00
CA MET A 46 5.86 13.13 5.43
C MET A 46 5.28 12.01 4.56
N GLN A 47 4.12 12.21 3.91
CA GLN A 47 3.49 11.17 3.10
C GLN A 47 4.24 10.83 1.79
N PRO A 48 4.66 11.81 0.94
CA PRO A 48 5.22 11.52 -0.38
C PRO A 48 6.47 10.62 -0.40
N PRO A 49 7.40 10.68 0.59
CA PRO A 49 8.53 9.75 0.68
C PRO A 49 8.13 8.27 0.74
N PHE A 50 6.99 7.95 1.37
CA PHE A 50 6.51 6.56 1.50
C PHE A 50 5.61 6.14 0.33
N GLU A 51 4.77 7.04 -0.19
CA GLU A 51 3.83 6.74 -1.28
C GLU A 51 4.54 6.19 -2.53
N LYS A 52 5.76 6.65 -2.79
CA LYS A 52 6.56 6.26 -3.96
C LYS A 52 7.48 5.06 -3.71
N LEU A 53 7.49 4.52 -2.48
CA LEU A 53 8.42 3.46 -2.09
C LEU A 53 7.92 2.09 -2.59
N PRO A 54 8.70 1.35 -3.41
CA PRO A 54 8.31 0.01 -3.84
C PRO A 54 8.01 -0.92 -2.67
N GLY A 55 6.88 -1.62 -2.72
CA GLY A 55 6.39 -2.48 -1.64
C GLY A 55 5.43 -1.78 -0.67
N VAL A 56 5.32 -0.45 -0.70
CA VAL A 56 4.21 0.26 -0.04
C VAL A 56 2.96 0.11 -0.89
N LEU A 57 1.87 -0.32 -0.25
CA LEU A 57 0.58 -0.60 -0.88
C LEU A 57 -0.36 0.61 -0.79
N SER A 58 -0.32 1.33 0.34
CA SER A 58 -1.07 2.56 0.53
C SER A 58 -0.50 3.40 1.67
N THR A 59 -0.69 4.71 1.58
CA THR A 59 -0.41 5.67 2.65
C THR A 59 -1.66 6.48 2.95
N THR A 60 -1.97 6.69 4.22
CA THR A 60 -3.10 7.51 4.68
C THR A 60 -2.60 8.52 5.70
N VAL A 61 -2.89 9.80 5.50
CA VAL A 61 -2.60 10.84 6.50
C VAL A 61 -3.72 10.96 7.52
N GLY A 62 -3.38 11.30 8.76
CA GLY A 62 -4.35 11.45 9.83
C GLY A 62 -3.72 11.86 11.15
N TYR A 63 -4.35 11.44 12.25
CA TYR A 63 -4.02 11.88 13.61
C TYR A 63 -3.91 10.67 14.54
N ALA A 64 -2.82 10.59 15.31
CA ALA A 64 -2.60 9.50 16.26
C ALA A 64 -1.96 9.99 17.58
N GLY A 65 -2.06 9.18 18.64
CA GLY A 65 -1.39 9.42 19.91
C GLY A 65 -2.03 10.47 20.84
N GLY A 66 -3.20 11.01 20.48
CA GLY A 66 -3.99 11.92 21.31
C GLY A 66 -5.21 11.30 21.95
N GLN A 67 -6.03 12.13 22.60
CA GLN A 67 -7.18 11.70 23.40
C GLN A 67 -8.53 12.11 22.78
N THR A 68 -8.56 13.15 21.96
CA THR A 68 -9.81 13.61 21.32
C THR A 68 -10.30 12.58 20.31
N LYS A 69 -11.56 12.16 20.41
CA LYS A 69 -12.16 11.20 19.48
C LYS A 69 -12.57 11.92 18.19
N ASN A 70 -12.16 11.38 17.04
CA ASN A 70 -12.51 11.88 15.70
C ASN A 70 -12.26 13.40 15.54
N PRO A 71 -11.05 13.91 15.82
CA PRO A 71 -10.78 15.33 15.79
C PRO A 71 -10.82 15.89 14.36
N THR A 72 -11.15 17.17 14.19
CA THR A 72 -10.97 17.88 12.93
C THR A 72 -9.55 18.42 12.79
N TYR A 73 -9.19 18.85 11.57
CA TYR A 73 -7.89 19.49 11.32
C TYR A 73 -7.69 20.74 12.18
N GLU A 74 -8.72 21.57 12.33
CA GLU A 74 -8.68 22.80 13.11
C GLU A 74 -8.45 22.52 14.59
N GLU A 75 -9.10 21.46 15.13
CA GLU A 75 -8.92 21.05 16.52
C GLU A 75 -7.48 20.58 16.79
N VAL A 76 -6.90 19.79 15.88
CA VAL A 76 -5.50 19.33 16.00
C VAL A 76 -4.53 20.48 15.83
N SER A 77 -4.76 21.36 14.85
CA SER A 77 -3.93 22.55 14.59
C SER A 77 -3.92 23.51 15.78
N ALA A 78 -5.00 23.56 16.57
CA ALA A 78 -5.07 24.32 17.81
C ALA A 78 -4.24 23.70 18.96
N GLY A 79 -3.73 22.46 18.82
CA GLY A 79 -2.79 21.82 19.74
C GLY A 79 -3.40 21.13 20.97
N GLY A 80 -4.71 21.27 21.21
CA GLY A 80 -5.37 20.79 22.43
C GLY A 80 -5.77 19.31 22.45
N THR A 81 -5.64 18.59 21.33
CA THR A 81 -6.17 17.23 21.17
C THR A 81 -5.21 16.12 21.63
N GLY A 82 -3.94 16.47 21.83
CA GLY A 82 -2.85 15.54 22.11
C GLY A 82 -2.38 14.73 20.89
N HIS A 83 -3.06 14.81 19.75
CA HIS A 83 -2.68 14.05 18.55
C HIS A 83 -1.41 14.60 17.92
N ALA A 84 -0.71 13.74 17.17
CA ALA A 84 0.30 14.12 16.20
C ALA A 84 -0.26 13.93 14.79
N GLU A 85 0.11 14.82 13.87
CA GLU A 85 0.00 14.56 12.44
C GLU A 85 0.82 13.32 12.09
N SER A 86 0.15 12.33 11.50
CA SER A 86 0.71 11.00 11.31
C SER A 86 0.42 10.48 9.91
N VAL A 87 1.27 9.58 9.44
CA VAL A 87 1.10 8.81 8.20
C VAL A 87 1.00 7.33 8.57
N ASP A 88 -0.11 6.70 8.20
CA ASP A 88 -0.31 5.26 8.25
C ASP A 88 0.13 4.62 6.92
N ILE A 89 1.01 3.63 6.99
CA ILE A 89 1.67 3.00 5.84
C ILE A 89 1.34 1.53 5.87
N VAL A 90 0.59 1.07 4.86
CA VAL A 90 0.34 -0.35 4.63
C VAL A 90 1.33 -0.84 3.58
N TYR A 91 2.08 -1.90 3.88
CA TYR A 91 3.15 -2.39 3.01
C TYR A 91 3.20 -3.93 2.94
N ASP A 92 3.82 -4.44 1.88
CA ASP A 92 4.17 -5.86 1.73
C ASP A 92 5.54 -6.14 2.36
N PRO A 93 5.62 -6.84 3.50
CA PRO A 93 6.88 -7.13 4.18
C PRO A 93 7.79 -8.06 3.38
N ARG A 94 7.30 -8.70 2.32
CA ARG A 94 8.11 -9.50 1.39
C ARG A 94 8.85 -8.63 0.37
N MET A 95 8.40 -7.38 0.17
CA MET A 95 8.99 -6.43 -0.77
C MET A 95 9.78 -5.32 -0.08
N VAL A 96 9.28 -4.81 1.06
CA VAL A 96 9.95 -3.76 1.84
C VAL A 96 9.88 -4.08 3.33
N GLY A 97 11.04 -4.04 4.00
CA GLY A 97 11.13 -4.27 5.45
C GLY A 97 10.81 -3.02 6.26
N TYR A 98 10.47 -3.20 7.53
CA TYR A 98 10.21 -2.10 8.46
C TYR A 98 11.46 -1.21 8.65
N GLU A 99 12.64 -1.80 8.60
CA GLU A 99 13.93 -1.12 8.67
C GLU A 99 14.10 -0.10 7.55
N LYS A 100 13.59 -0.41 6.34
CA LYS A 100 13.62 0.53 5.23
C LYS A 100 12.64 1.68 5.43
N LEU A 101 11.49 1.42 6.06
CA LEU A 101 10.55 2.47 6.44
C LEU A 101 11.14 3.39 7.51
N LEU A 102 11.83 2.83 8.50
CA LEU A 102 12.58 3.61 9.51
C LEU A 102 13.69 4.44 8.87
N ASP A 103 14.44 3.87 7.92
CA ASP A 103 15.47 4.60 7.17
C ASP A 103 14.88 5.82 6.46
N VAL A 104 13.76 5.64 5.74
CA VAL A 104 13.05 6.76 5.10
C VAL A 104 12.58 7.78 6.15
N PHE A 105 11.97 7.32 7.25
CA PHE A 105 11.49 8.19 8.32
C PHE A 105 12.59 9.08 8.89
N TRP A 106 13.73 8.51 9.29
CA TRP A 106 14.82 9.25 9.92
C TRP A 106 15.54 10.21 8.98
N HIS A 107 15.49 9.99 7.66
CA HIS A 107 16.01 10.96 6.68
C HIS A 107 15.11 12.18 6.49
N ASN A 108 13.85 12.13 6.96
CA ASN A 108 12.86 13.18 6.74
C ASN A 108 12.50 13.96 8.02
N VAL A 109 13.12 13.65 9.17
CA VAL A 109 12.83 14.32 10.45
C VAL A 109 14.11 14.72 11.17
N ASP A 110 14.06 15.82 11.94
CA ASP A 110 15.03 16.15 12.97
C ASP A 110 14.60 15.52 14.30
N PRO A 111 15.22 14.41 14.76
CA PRO A 111 14.80 13.70 15.97
C PRO A 111 15.07 14.48 17.27
N PHE A 112 15.81 15.59 17.21
CA PHE A 112 16.14 16.42 18.36
C PHE A 112 15.22 17.64 18.49
N ALA A 113 14.46 17.96 17.44
CA ALA A 113 13.46 19.02 17.47
C ALA A 113 12.23 18.59 18.27
N LYS A 114 12.18 19.01 19.53
CA LYS A 114 11.04 18.77 20.41
C LYS A 114 9.81 19.54 19.92
N ASP A 115 8.68 18.85 19.77
CA ASP A 115 7.36 19.43 19.46
C ASP A 115 7.39 20.40 18.26
N ALA A 116 8.23 20.09 17.27
CA ALA A 116 8.41 20.89 16.07
C ALA A 116 9.08 20.04 14.99
N GLN A 117 8.94 20.43 13.73
CA GLN A 117 9.79 20.01 12.62
C GLN A 117 9.95 21.14 11.61
N PHE A 118 11.20 21.47 11.28
CA PHE A 118 11.52 22.55 10.34
C PHE A 118 10.78 23.86 10.68
N CYS A 119 9.82 24.28 9.84
CA CYS A 119 9.04 25.50 10.03
C CYS A 119 7.79 25.27 10.91
N ASP A 120 7.38 24.02 11.12
CA ASP A 120 6.15 23.65 11.82
C ASP A 120 6.40 23.50 13.32
N HIS A 121 5.67 24.26 14.13
CA HIS A 121 5.84 24.31 15.59
C HIS A 121 4.53 23.96 16.29
N GLY A 122 4.61 23.05 17.26
CA GLY A 122 3.46 22.56 18.02
C GLY A 122 3.56 21.07 18.31
N HIS A 123 2.96 20.65 19.42
CA HIS A 123 2.97 19.25 19.86
C HIS A 123 2.42 18.29 18.80
N GLN A 124 1.54 18.76 17.92
CA GLN A 124 1.03 18.00 16.78
C GLN A 124 2.08 17.65 15.72
N TYR A 125 3.21 18.36 15.68
CA TYR A 125 4.31 18.13 14.75
C TYR A 125 5.47 17.31 15.34
N ARG A 126 5.30 16.80 16.56
CA ARG A 126 6.34 16.01 17.24
C ARG A 126 6.70 14.74 16.47
N THR A 127 7.95 14.32 16.59
CA THR A 127 8.41 13.01 16.13
C THR A 127 7.86 11.89 17.01
N ALA A 128 7.19 10.90 16.43
CA ALA A 128 6.71 9.71 17.14
C ALA A 128 6.59 8.49 16.21
N ILE A 129 6.71 7.30 16.79
CA ILE A 129 6.47 6.02 16.14
C ILE A 129 5.37 5.31 16.93
N PHE A 130 4.29 4.93 16.25
CA PHE A 130 3.20 4.16 16.85
C PHE A 130 3.30 2.71 16.36
N TYR A 131 3.49 1.78 17.29
CA TYR A 131 3.72 0.36 17.00
C TYR A 131 2.42 -0.45 17.00
N HIS A 132 2.44 -1.59 16.30
CA HIS A 132 1.31 -2.51 16.10
C HIS A 132 1.67 -3.94 16.48
#